data_AF-A0A2N3LKV7-F1
#
_entry.id   AF-A0A2N3LKV7-F1
#
_cell.length_a   1.000
_cell.length_b   1.000
_cell.length_c   1.000
_cell.angle_alpha   90.00
_cell.angle_beta   90.00
_cell.angle_gamma   90.00
#
_symmetry.space_group_name_H-M   'P 1'
#
loop_
_entity.id
_entity.type
_entity.pdbx_description
1 polymer ?
#
loop_
_entity_poly.entity_id
_entity_poly.type
_entity_poly.pdbx_seq_one_letter_code
_entity_poly.pdbx_strand_id
1 'polypeptide(L)'
;MKIYGVQLKAYHLEKMKEFYTNLLQMSLVYEDKNSFAVLAGTTRVHFEKDEEQPYYHVCFHLGSAFFDHIFNKLKKKNLLLSNEEGEISMYWKGKQAYFFDPDGNILEILERPLPHKEQEGWLRVGEIGMPSSNTYDLREYLSSFLENKYKAENDSFSFFGEENGVGVIVKEGRNWYPTNRPASIHPIKLVVSGNTEAHLKHPILPYEFTVRKEWSASLPTVQFRIARPTNHMDKIIEFYGKGLGLKKVGDFQKHEGYEGVMFGLPDSNYHLEFTQHENRNPIPRPPEDQLLVFYIADTFKWSETANRLIDMGYRQVPSENPYWDRGGITIEDPDGYRVVLMNTVGI
;
A
#
# COMPACT_ATOMS: atom_id res chain seq x y z
N MET A 1 12.97 0.03 5.21
CA MET A 1 11.65 -0.60 5.21
C MET A 1 10.69 0.16 6.12
N LYS A 2 9.81 1.01 5.57
CA LYS A 2 8.61 1.51 6.25
C LYS A 2 7.45 0.54 5.96
N ILE A 3 6.52 0.34 6.89
CA ILE A 3 5.35 -0.52 6.70
C ILE A 3 4.12 0.37 6.44
N TYR A 4 3.69 0.45 5.19
CA TYR A 4 2.49 1.22 4.81
C TYR A 4 1.20 0.43 5.02
N GLY A 5 1.26 -0.89 4.92
CA GLY A 5 0.10 -1.75 5.01
C GLY A 5 0.41 -3.11 5.61
N VAL A 6 -0.49 -3.60 6.45
CA VAL A 6 -0.51 -4.97 6.96
C VAL A 6 -1.90 -5.54 6.72
N GLN A 7 -2.00 -6.69 6.07
CA GLN A 7 -3.24 -7.44 5.93
C GLN A 7 -3.11 -8.80 6.61
N LEU A 8 -4.02 -9.05 7.53
CA LEU A 8 -4.09 -10.22 8.39
C LEU A 8 -5.47 -10.87 8.24
N LYS A 9 -5.55 -12.16 8.57
CA LYS A 9 -6.80 -12.89 8.69
C LYS A 9 -7.41 -12.70 10.08
N ALA A 10 -8.73 -12.74 10.18
CA ALA A 10 -9.46 -12.56 11.43
C ALA A 10 -10.71 -13.44 11.48
N TYR A 11 -10.97 -14.05 12.63
CA TYR A 11 -12.14 -14.89 12.86
C TYR A 11 -13.29 -14.07 13.49
N HIS A 12 -13.02 -13.36 14.58
CA HIS A 12 -14.02 -12.56 15.29
C HIS A 12 -14.13 -11.12 14.76
N LEU A 13 -14.40 -10.96 13.46
CA LEU A 13 -14.29 -9.68 12.74
C LEU A 13 -14.97 -8.48 13.45
N GLU A 14 -16.20 -8.63 13.95
CA GLU A 14 -16.91 -7.54 14.65
C GLU A 14 -16.25 -7.18 16.00
N LYS A 15 -15.84 -8.19 16.78
CA LYS A 15 -15.14 -7.95 18.06
C LYS A 15 -13.78 -7.30 17.81
N MET A 16 -13.07 -7.75 16.78
CA MET A 16 -11.82 -7.17 16.33
C MET A 16 -12.02 -5.70 15.96
N LYS A 17 -13.03 -5.38 15.15
CA LYS A 17 -13.36 -4.00 14.78
C LYS A 17 -13.60 -3.14 16.02
N GLU A 18 -14.50 -3.54 16.92
CA GLU A 18 -14.77 -2.81 18.16
C GLU A 18 -13.52 -2.64 19.03
N PHE A 19 -12.66 -3.65 19.10
CA PHE A 19 -11.41 -3.57 19.85
C PHE A 19 -10.47 -2.51 19.26
N TYR A 20 -10.20 -2.56 17.95
CA TYR A 20 -9.30 -1.61 17.30
C TYR A 20 -9.87 -0.18 17.26
N THR A 21 -11.17 0.00 17.05
CA THR A 21 -11.78 1.34 16.96
C THR A 21 -12.13 1.93 18.33
N ASN A 22 -12.72 1.17 19.25
CA ASN A 22 -13.21 1.73 20.53
C ASN A 22 -12.14 1.68 21.64
N LEU A 23 -11.45 0.54 21.76
CA LEU A 23 -10.43 0.39 22.81
C LEU A 23 -9.13 1.08 22.39
N LEU A 24 -8.59 0.72 21.23
CA LEU A 24 -7.33 1.28 20.73
C LEU A 24 -7.50 2.65 20.05
N GLN A 25 -8.73 3.11 19.78
CA GLN A 25 -8.99 4.44 19.21
C GLN A 25 -8.34 4.66 17.84
N MET A 26 -8.22 3.60 17.04
CA MET A 26 -7.76 3.71 15.66
C MET A 26 -8.90 4.13 14.73
N SER A 27 -8.62 5.03 13.79
CA SER A 27 -9.61 5.49 12.82
C SER A 27 -9.98 4.37 11.84
N LEU A 28 -11.27 4.09 11.69
CA LEU A 28 -11.79 3.19 10.66
C LEU A 28 -11.60 3.84 9.28
N VAL A 29 -11.03 3.10 8.34
CA VAL A 29 -10.80 3.54 6.95
C VAL A 29 -11.91 3.05 6.04
N TYR A 30 -12.26 1.78 6.18
CA TYR A 30 -13.36 1.17 5.45
C TYR A 30 -13.85 -0.08 6.20
N GLU A 31 -15.07 -0.50 5.91
CA GLU A 31 -15.61 -1.78 6.30
C GLU A 31 -16.51 -2.35 5.21
N ASP A 32 -16.58 -3.68 5.13
CA ASP A 32 -17.58 -4.43 4.40
C ASP A 32 -17.96 -5.70 5.19
N LYS A 33 -18.80 -6.55 4.61
CA LYS A 33 -19.29 -7.79 5.26
C LYS A 33 -18.19 -8.79 5.65
N ASN A 34 -17.03 -8.70 5.01
CA ASN A 34 -15.94 -9.68 5.12
C ASN A 34 -14.62 -9.04 5.57
N SER A 35 -14.55 -7.72 5.75
CA SER A 35 -13.30 -7.07 6.13
C SER A 35 -13.51 -5.69 6.75
N PHE A 36 -12.50 -5.23 7.48
CA PHE A 36 -12.39 -3.83 7.89
C PHE A 36 -10.91 -3.40 7.93
N ALA A 37 -10.65 -2.11 7.78
CA ALA A 37 -9.31 -1.58 7.97
C ALA A 37 -9.30 -0.35 8.88
N VAL A 38 -8.24 -0.23 9.67
CA VAL A 38 -7.98 0.90 10.57
C VAL A 38 -6.62 1.55 10.27
N LEU A 39 -6.41 2.78 10.74
CA LEU A 39 -5.11 3.45 10.71
C LEU A 39 -4.42 3.36 12.07
N ALA A 40 -3.23 2.75 12.07
CA ALA A 40 -2.24 2.90 13.11
C ALA A 40 -1.23 3.96 12.64
N GLY A 41 -1.56 5.24 12.79
CA GLY A 41 -0.75 6.35 12.29
C GLY A 41 -0.60 6.28 10.76
N THR A 42 0.63 6.03 10.29
CA THR A 42 0.94 5.94 8.84
C THR A 42 0.72 4.55 8.24
N THR A 43 0.40 3.54 9.06
CA THR A 43 0.16 2.17 8.59
C THR A 43 -1.33 1.86 8.54
N ARG A 44 -1.82 1.36 7.39
CA ARG A 44 -3.15 0.75 7.29
C ARG A 44 -3.10 -0.70 7.73
N VAL A 45 -3.92 -1.06 8.72
CA VAL A 45 -4.07 -2.44 9.19
C VAL A 45 -5.42 -2.95 8.71
N HIS A 46 -5.40 -3.99 7.88
CA HIS A 46 -6.58 -4.60 7.26
C HIS A 46 -6.78 -6.01 7.83
N PHE A 47 -7.99 -6.28 8.30
CA PHE A 47 -8.42 -7.60 8.74
C PHE A 47 -9.45 -8.16 7.77
N GLU A 48 -9.19 -9.35 7.26
CA GLU A 48 -10.07 -10.08 6.35
C GLU A 48 -10.61 -11.33 7.05
N LYS A 49 -11.91 -11.57 6.94
CA LYS A 49 -12.59 -12.70 7.56
C LYS A 49 -11.98 -14.03 7.12
N ASP A 50 -11.80 -14.93 8.08
CA ASP A 50 -11.36 -16.30 7.87
C ASP A 50 -12.21 -17.27 8.71
N GLU A 51 -12.22 -18.54 8.31
CA GLU A 51 -12.92 -19.60 9.03
C GLU A 51 -12.06 -20.17 10.16
N GLU A 52 -10.74 -20.04 10.03
CA GLU A 52 -9.79 -20.35 11.09
C GLU A 52 -9.52 -19.11 11.96
N GLN A 53 -8.98 -19.33 13.17
CA GLN A 53 -8.55 -18.28 14.09
C GLN A 53 -7.01 -18.19 14.12
N PRO A 54 -6.38 -17.59 13.10
CA PRO A 54 -4.95 -17.34 13.12
C PRO A 54 -4.62 -16.27 14.16
N TYR A 55 -3.34 -16.20 14.51
CA TYR A 55 -2.83 -15.11 15.35
C TYR A 55 -1.47 -14.65 14.89
N TYR A 56 -1.16 -13.42 15.24
CA TYR A 56 0.02 -12.70 14.78
C TYR A 56 0.68 -11.97 15.94
N HIS A 57 1.95 -11.62 15.79
CA HIS A 57 2.59 -10.63 16.64
C HIS A 57 2.66 -9.30 15.88
N VAL A 58 2.17 -8.21 16.48
CA VAL A 58 2.21 -6.87 15.87
C VAL A 58 2.61 -5.86 16.92
N CYS A 59 3.67 -5.09 16.66
CA CYS A 59 4.07 -3.97 17.50
C CYS A 59 3.63 -2.64 16.89
N PHE A 60 2.92 -1.83 17.67
CA PHE A 60 2.50 -0.49 17.31
C PHE A 60 3.38 0.55 17.99
N HIS A 61 3.94 1.46 17.19
CA HIS A 61 4.63 2.63 17.70
C HIS A 61 3.63 3.76 17.99
N LEU A 62 3.80 4.43 19.12
CA LEU A 62 2.96 5.53 19.60
C LEU A 62 3.77 6.57 20.37
N GLY A 63 3.28 7.81 20.43
CA GLY A 63 3.89 8.89 21.20
C GLY A 63 3.74 8.70 22.72
N SER A 64 4.61 9.35 23.50
CA SER A 64 4.73 9.17 24.95
C SER A 64 3.44 9.40 25.75
N ALA A 65 2.75 10.51 25.52
CA ALA A 65 1.50 10.81 26.24
C ALA A 65 0.37 9.83 25.87
N PHE A 66 0.33 9.42 24.60
CA PHE A 66 -0.65 8.46 24.11
C PHE A 66 -0.38 7.04 24.60
N PHE A 67 0.90 6.67 24.77
CA PHE A 67 1.30 5.43 25.44
C PHE A 67 0.65 5.35 26.82
N ASP A 68 0.83 6.37 27.67
CA ASP A 68 0.30 6.35 29.04
C ASP A 68 -1.22 6.27 29.05
N HIS A 69 -1.88 6.94 28.11
CA HIS A 69 -3.34 6.87 27.94
C HIS A 69 -3.82 5.46 27.56
N ILE A 70 -3.28 4.87 26.50
CA ILE A 70 -3.67 3.52 26.03
C ILE A 70 -3.30 2.46 27.08
N PHE A 71 -2.10 2.54 27.65
CA PHE A 71 -1.64 1.65 28.72
C PHE A 71 -2.62 1.66 29.90
N ASN A 72 -3.04 2.83 30.38
CA ASN A 72 -4.00 2.94 31.48
C ASN A 72 -5.39 2.39 31.11
N LYS A 73 -5.85 2.54 29.86
CA LYS A 73 -7.11 1.92 29.39
C LYS A 73 -7.01 0.39 29.40
N LEU A 74 -5.91 -0.16 28.89
CA LEU A 74 -5.66 -1.60 28.88
C LEU A 74 -5.55 -2.16 30.31
N LYS A 75 -4.84 -1.45 31.19
CA LYS A 75 -4.71 -1.79 32.62
C LYS A 75 -6.06 -1.82 33.33
N LYS A 76 -6.91 -0.79 33.14
CA LYS A 76 -8.25 -0.73 33.74
C LYS A 76 -9.16 -1.88 33.30
N LYS A 77 -8.93 -2.45 32.11
CA LYS A 77 -9.65 -3.61 31.58
C LYS A 77 -8.97 -4.95 31.88
N ASN A 78 -7.84 -4.95 32.60
CA ASN A 78 -7.05 -6.14 32.92
C ASN A 78 -6.63 -6.95 31.67
N LEU A 79 -6.20 -6.24 30.62
CA LEU A 79 -5.79 -6.86 29.34
C LEU A 79 -4.27 -7.01 29.17
N LEU A 80 -3.48 -6.39 30.06
CA LEU A 80 -2.03 -6.39 29.97
C LEU A 80 -1.44 -7.73 30.37
N LEU A 81 -0.43 -8.17 29.64
CA LEU A 81 0.37 -9.37 29.91
C LEU A 81 1.58 -8.99 30.75
N SER A 82 1.89 -9.83 31.74
CA SER A 82 3.09 -9.72 32.54
C SER A 82 4.25 -10.54 31.95
N ASN A 83 5.48 -10.10 32.15
CA ASN A 83 6.66 -10.95 31.96
C ASN A 83 6.79 -12.00 33.10
N GLU A 84 7.87 -12.76 33.06
CA GLU A 84 8.21 -13.78 34.08
C GLU A 84 8.40 -13.19 35.49
N GLU A 85 8.76 -11.91 35.58
CA GLU A 85 8.94 -11.17 36.84
C GLU A 85 7.63 -10.54 37.34
N GLY A 86 6.52 -10.70 36.60
CA GLY A 86 5.21 -10.14 36.94
C GLY A 86 5.02 -8.68 36.49
N GLU A 87 5.96 -8.11 35.74
CA GLU A 87 5.90 -6.73 35.26
C GLU A 87 5.01 -6.61 34.02
N ILE A 88 4.06 -5.67 34.05
CA ILE A 88 3.13 -5.36 32.95
C ILE A 88 3.57 -4.19 32.07
N SER A 89 4.59 -3.44 32.51
CA SER A 89 5.20 -2.34 31.78
C SER A 89 6.69 -2.58 31.79
N MET A 90 7.26 -2.84 30.62
CA MET A 90 8.68 -3.10 30.45
C MET A 90 9.34 -1.91 29.76
N TYR A 91 10.66 -1.96 29.61
CA TYR A 91 11.41 -0.92 28.92
C TYR A 91 12.42 -1.52 27.94
N TRP A 92 12.29 -1.16 26.65
CA TRP A 92 13.26 -1.47 25.60
C TRP A 92 13.32 -0.34 24.58
N LYS A 93 14.33 0.52 24.69
CA LYS A 93 14.44 1.78 23.91
C LYS A 93 13.24 2.73 24.07
N GLY A 94 12.33 2.45 25.00
CA GLY A 94 11.06 3.10 25.25
C GLY A 94 10.18 2.23 26.13
N LYS A 95 9.13 2.80 26.75
CA LYS A 95 8.14 2.01 27.48
C LYS A 95 7.43 1.04 26.52
N GLN A 96 7.23 -0.20 26.95
CA GLN A 96 6.51 -1.19 26.17
C GLN A 96 5.54 -2.00 27.03
N ALA A 97 4.47 -2.48 26.40
CA ALA A 97 3.49 -3.34 27.05
C ALA A 97 2.84 -4.28 26.03
N TYR A 98 2.45 -5.46 26.49
CA TYR A 98 1.89 -6.53 25.67
C TYR A 98 0.46 -6.86 26.10
N PHE A 99 -0.38 -7.25 25.15
CA PHE A 99 -1.77 -7.62 25.38
C PHE A 99 -2.32 -8.47 24.22
N PHE A 100 -3.45 -9.13 24.43
CA PHE A 100 -4.17 -9.83 23.38
C PHE A 100 -5.32 -8.99 22.83
N ASP A 101 -5.61 -9.17 21.55
CA ASP A 101 -6.89 -8.79 20.97
C ASP A 101 -7.89 -9.97 21.00
N PRO A 102 -9.13 -9.80 20.49
CA PRO A 102 -10.16 -10.85 20.50
C PRO A 102 -9.81 -12.13 19.75
N ASP A 103 -8.96 -12.08 18.72
CA ASP A 103 -8.48 -13.28 18.02
C ASP A 103 -7.23 -13.87 18.66
N GLY A 104 -6.66 -13.18 19.65
CA GLY A 104 -5.49 -13.61 20.39
C GLY A 104 -4.18 -13.20 19.72
N ASN A 105 -4.19 -12.19 18.85
CA ASN A 105 -2.95 -11.59 18.37
C ASN A 105 -2.15 -11.04 19.55
N ILE A 106 -0.85 -11.26 19.52
CA ILE A 106 0.10 -10.77 20.52
C ILE A 106 0.47 -9.35 20.12
N LEU A 107 -0.25 -8.38 20.68
CA LEU A 107 -0.04 -6.98 20.39
C LEU A 107 0.98 -6.40 21.36
N GLU A 108 1.88 -5.60 20.83
CA GLU A 108 2.83 -4.78 21.58
C GLU A 108 2.53 -3.31 21.30
N ILE A 109 2.59 -2.48 22.33
CA ILE A 109 2.71 -1.03 22.19
C ILE A 109 4.10 -0.62 22.63
N LEU A 110 4.79 0.15 21.81
CA LEU A 110 6.16 0.59 22.07
C LEU A 110 6.28 2.10 21.87
N GLU A 111 6.59 2.79 22.95
CA GLU A 111 6.79 4.22 22.98
C GLU A 111 7.95 4.63 22.05
N ARG A 112 7.68 5.64 21.22
CA ARG A 112 8.71 6.35 20.46
C ARG A 112 8.65 7.83 20.81
N PRO A 113 9.62 8.35 21.59
CA PRO A 113 9.65 9.76 21.94
C PRO A 113 9.97 10.57 20.68
N LEU A 114 9.02 11.42 20.26
CA LEU A 114 9.26 12.35 19.17
C LEU A 114 9.84 13.66 19.72
N PRO A 115 10.83 14.28 19.05
CA PRO A 115 11.48 15.50 19.51
C PRO A 115 10.56 16.73 19.56
N HIS A 116 9.39 16.67 18.91
CA HIS A 116 8.40 17.75 18.86
C HIS A 116 6.99 17.23 19.13
N LYS A 117 6.11 18.11 19.66
CA LYS A 117 4.71 17.87 20.09
C LYS A 117 3.75 17.31 19.02
N GLU A 118 4.22 16.93 17.83
CA GLU A 118 3.38 16.80 16.64
C GLU A 118 2.73 15.43 16.41
N GLN A 119 2.86 14.45 17.31
CA GLN A 119 2.06 13.22 17.19
C GLN A 119 1.75 12.61 18.57
N GLU A 120 0.66 13.08 19.18
CA GLU A 120 0.06 12.53 20.41
C GLU A 120 -0.81 11.30 20.13
N GLY A 121 -0.39 10.40 19.24
CA GLY A 121 -1.22 9.27 18.78
C GLY A 121 -0.43 8.06 18.32
N TRP A 122 -1.11 7.18 17.58
CA TRP A 122 -0.48 6.11 16.82
C TRP A 122 0.44 6.67 15.74
N LEU A 123 1.63 6.09 15.60
CA LEU A 123 2.64 6.52 14.62
C LEU A 123 2.65 5.58 13.40
N ARG A 124 2.64 4.27 13.65
CA ARG A 124 2.81 3.19 12.65
C ARG A 124 2.75 1.80 13.29
N VAL A 125 2.69 0.77 12.48
CA VAL A 125 3.22 -0.55 12.84
C VAL A 125 4.75 -0.49 12.79
N GLY A 126 5.39 -0.77 13.93
CA GLY A 126 6.83 -0.83 14.07
C GLY A 126 7.39 -2.21 13.73
N GLU A 127 6.69 -3.26 14.17
CA GLU A 127 7.15 -4.64 14.00
C GLU A 127 5.99 -5.57 13.62
N ILE A 128 6.30 -6.60 12.83
CA ILE A 128 5.38 -7.69 12.46
C ILE A 128 6.12 -9.02 12.62
N GLY A 129 5.49 -9.95 13.33
CA GLY A 129 6.01 -11.31 13.48
C GLY A 129 5.94 -12.08 12.17
N MET A 130 7.03 -12.76 11.81
CA MET A 130 7.14 -13.53 10.57
C MET A 130 7.70 -14.94 10.86
N PRO A 131 6.86 -15.86 11.37
CA PRO A 131 7.27 -17.24 11.60
C PRO A 131 7.78 -17.94 10.33
N SER A 132 8.85 -18.70 10.45
CA SER A 132 9.44 -19.46 9.34
C SER A 132 10.00 -20.78 9.85
N SER A 133 10.06 -21.81 9.01
CA SER A 133 10.79 -23.04 9.34
C SER A 133 12.31 -22.80 9.46
N ASN A 134 12.83 -21.80 8.75
CA ASN A 134 14.24 -21.40 8.76
C ASN A 134 14.36 -19.86 8.69
N THR A 135 15.01 -19.26 9.69
CA THR A 135 15.17 -17.80 9.76
C THR A 135 16.14 -17.27 8.70
N TYR A 136 17.17 -18.03 8.32
CA TYR A 136 18.15 -17.60 7.32
C TYR A 136 17.55 -17.55 5.92
N ASP A 137 16.79 -18.58 5.52
CA ASP A 137 16.19 -18.66 4.18
C ASP A 137 15.22 -17.50 3.92
N LEU A 138 14.36 -17.19 4.90
CA LEU A 138 13.43 -16.07 4.78
C LEU A 138 14.17 -14.73 4.71
N ARG A 139 15.25 -14.56 5.49
CA ARG A 139 16.08 -13.34 5.43
C ARG A 139 16.74 -13.18 4.08
N GLU A 140 17.32 -14.24 3.53
CA GLU A 140 18.00 -14.22 2.23
C GLU A 140 17.00 -13.89 1.12
N TYR A 141 15.83 -14.54 1.14
CA TYR A 141 14.74 -14.23 0.22
C TYR A 141 14.35 -12.75 0.28
N LEU A 142 14.09 -12.21 1.46
CA LEU A 142 13.68 -10.80 1.60
C LEU A 142 14.80 -9.82 1.23
N SER A 143 16.07 -10.17 1.50
CA SER A 143 17.24 -9.35 1.16
C SER A 143 17.41 -9.14 -0.34
N SER A 144 16.81 -10.01 -1.15
CA SER A 144 16.82 -9.88 -2.61
C SER A 144 15.96 -8.70 -3.12
N PHE A 145 15.08 -8.15 -2.28
CA PHE A 145 14.12 -7.12 -2.68
C PHE A 145 14.02 -5.94 -1.70
N LEU A 146 14.43 -6.15 -0.45
CA LEU A 146 14.29 -5.19 0.64
C LEU A 146 15.64 -4.92 1.30
N GLU A 147 15.86 -3.67 1.67
CA GLU A 147 17.01 -3.30 2.49
C GLU A 147 16.85 -3.83 3.91
N ASN A 148 17.97 -4.30 4.46
CA ASN A 148 18.05 -4.79 5.82
C ASN A 148 19.33 -4.28 6.50
N LYS A 149 19.17 -3.59 7.63
CA LYS A 149 20.27 -3.07 8.48
C LYS A 149 20.62 -3.98 9.65
N TYR A 150 19.81 -4.99 9.93
CA TYR A 150 20.01 -5.91 11.04
C TYR A 150 20.84 -7.12 10.61
N LYS A 151 21.88 -7.44 11.40
CA LYS A 151 22.63 -8.69 11.23
C LYS A 151 21.76 -9.88 11.62
N ALA A 152 22.06 -11.05 11.05
CA ALA A 152 21.43 -12.27 11.49
C ALA A 152 21.82 -12.53 12.95
N GLU A 153 20.85 -12.89 13.79
CA GLU A 153 21.12 -13.16 15.21
C GLU A 153 21.37 -14.64 15.44
N ASN A 154 20.35 -15.49 15.21
CA ASN A 154 20.47 -16.94 15.31
C ASN A 154 19.40 -17.67 14.46
N ASP A 155 19.44 -19.00 14.49
CA ASP A 155 18.54 -19.88 13.74
C ASP A 155 17.10 -19.92 14.29
N SER A 156 16.86 -19.36 15.48
CA SER A 156 15.56 -19.33 16.14
C SER A 156 14.87 -17.96 16.10
N PHE A 157 15.64 -16.89 15.92
CA PHE A 157 15.19 -15.51 16.02
C PHE A 157 16.11 -14.57 15.23
N SER A 158 15.54 -13.62 14.50
CA SER A 158 16.28 -12.53 13.87
C SER A 158 15.38 -11.37 13.44
N PHE A 159 15.82 -10.13 13.67
CA PHE A 159 15.19 -8.94 13.09
C PHE A 159 15.59 -8.72 11.63
N PHE A 160 14.64 -8.34 10.77
CA PHE A 160 14.87 -7.96 9.37
C PHE A 160 14.24 -6.60 9.05
N GLY A 161 14.98 -5.70 8.40
CA GLY A 161 14.46 -4.40 7.96
C GLY A 161 15.29 -3.22 8.47
N GLU A 162 14.62 -2.15 8.89
CA GLU A 162 15.27 -0.92 9.37
C GLU A 162 14.54 -0.34 10.58
N GLU A 163 15.06 0.75 11.16
CA GLU A 163 14.48 1.41 12.33
C GLU A 163 12.99 1.76 12.19
N ASN A 164 12.55 1.96 10.94
CA ASN A 164 11.20 2.41 10.64
C ASN A 164 10.16 1.30 10.41
N GLY A 165 10.59 0.04 10.44
CA GLY A 165 9.75 -1.12 10.18
C GLY A 165 10.59 -2.40 10.19
N VAL A 166 10.18 -3.36 11.00
CA VAL A 166 10.94 -4.59 11.27
C VAL A 166 10.05 -5.83 11.11
N GLY A 167 10.55 -6.82 10.38
CA GLY A 167 10.04 -8.20 10.44
C GLY A 167 10.76 -8.96 11.55
N VAL A 168 10.01 -9.43 12.55
CA VAL A 168 10.53 -10.28 13.63
C VAL A 168 10.46 -11.72 13.16
N ILE A 169 11.54 -12.19 12.53
CA ILE A 169 11.59 -13.54 11.96
C ILE A 169 11.91 -14.52 13.08
N VAL A 170 11.02 -15.48 13.30
CA VAL A 170 11.15 -16.48 14.36
C VAL A 170 10.98 -17.87 13.80
N LYS A 171 11.68 -18.85 14.37
CA LYS A 171 11.47 -20.25 14.02
C LYS A 171 10.08 -20.69 14.47
N GLU A 172 9.34 -21.38 13.60
CA GLU A 172 8.06 -22.00 13.94
C GLU A 172 8.22 -22.87 15.20
N GLY A 173 7.25 -22.79 16.10
CA GLY A 173 7.28 -23.45 17.41
C GLY A 173 8.00 -22.67 18.52
N ARG A 174 8.82 -21.66 18.21
CA ARG A 174 9.44 -20.80 19.24
C ARG A 174 8.37 -19.96 19.95
N ASN A 175 8.40 -19.91 21.28
CA ASN A 175 7.45 -19.09 22.03
C ASN A 175 7.66 -17.58 21.80
N TRP A 176 6.55 -16.86 21.65
CA TRP A 176 6.53 -15.41 21.59
C TRP A 176 6.61 -14.82 22.99
N TYR A 177 7.62 -14.00 23.27
CA TYR A 177 7.66 -13.19 24.49
C TYR A 177 6.45 -12.24 24.58
N PRO A 178 5.87 -11.98 25.78
CA PRO A 178 6.13 -12.59 27.09
C PRO A 178 5.29 -13.86 27.34
N THR A 179 4.79 -14.50 26.30
CA THR A 179 3.85 -15.62 26.36
C THR A 179 4.56 -16.97 26.24
N ASN A 180 3.84 -18.04 26.59
CA ASN A 180 4.23 -19.42 26.24
C ASN A 180 3.57 -19.91 24.94
N ARG A 181 3.14 -18.98 24.07
CA ARG A 181 2.45 -19.30 22.81
C ARG A 181 3.49 -19.52 21.71
N PRO A 182 3.55 -20.71 21.08
CA PRO A 182 4.51 -20.98 20.02
C PRO A 182 4.23 -20.10 18.79
N ALA A 183 5.22 -19.87 17.94
CA ALA A 183 5.03 -19.20 16.67
C ALA A 183 4.40 -20.17 15.65
N SER A 184 3.36 -19.75 14.94
CA SER A 184 2.69 -20.52 13.89
C SER A 184 2.59 -19.70 12.60
N ILE A 185 2.70 -20.38 11.46
CA ILE A 185 2.73 -19.73 10.15
C ILE A 185 1.28 -19.50 9.66
N HIS A 186 0.93 -18.24 9.42
CA HIS A 186 -0.37 -17.84 8.88
C HIS A 186 -0.21 -16.83 7.74
N PRO A 187 -1.22 -16.66 6.85
CA PRO A 187 -1.13 -15.71 5.76
C PRO A 187 -0.90 -14.28 6.23
N ILE A 188 0.05 -13.58 5.60
CA ILE A 188 0.37 -12.17 5.85
C ILE A 188 0.57 -11.49 4.50
N LYS A 189 -0.04 -10.32 4.30
CA LYS A 189 0.34 -9.43 3.19
C LYS A 189 0.86 -8.11 3.71
N LEU A 190 2.02 -7.69 3.22
CA LEU A 190 2.65 -6.43 3.60
C LEU A 190 2.76 -5.48 2.42
N VAL A 191 2.55 -4.19 2.68
CA VAL A 191 2.92 -3.10 1.77
C VAL A 191 4.03 -2.32 2.44
N VAL A 192 5.22 -2.31 1.85
CA VAL A 192 6.43 -1.75 2.47
C VAL A 192 7.19 -0.83 1.53
N SER A 193 8.02 0.06 2.07
CA SER A 193 8.95 0.85 1.27
C SER A 193 10.18 0.04 0.86
N GLY A 194 10.70 0.29 -0.34
CA GLY A 194 11.96 -0.26 -0.83
C GLY A 194 12.52 0.53 -2.02
N ASN A 195 13.62 0.06 -2.60
CA ASN A 195 14.31 0.78 -3.68
C ASN A 195 13.77 0.49 -5.08
N THR A 196 13.04 -0.63 -5.20
CA THR A 196 12.48 -1.13 -6.46
C THR A 196 11.04 -1.56 -6.22
N GLU A 197 10.15 -1.20 -7.13
CA GLU A 197 8.76 -1.68 -7.13
C GLU A 197 8.73 -3.19 -7.34
N ALA A 198 8.00 -3.91 -6.49
CA ALA A 198 7.89 -5.36 -6.59
C ALA A 198 6.57 -5.88 -5.99
N HIS A 199 6.02 -6.91 -6.61
CA HIS A 199 4.94 -7.72 -6.03
C HIS A 199 5.45 -9.15 -5.89
N LEU A 200 5.59 -9.60 -4.66
CA LEU A 200 6.23 -10.85 -4.30
C LEU A 200 5.23 -11.78 -3.65
N LYS A 201 5.23 -13.03 -4.08
CA LYS A 201 4.62 -14.13 -3.35
C LYS A 201 5.74 -15.08 -2.96
N HIS A 202 5.90 -15.30 -1.67
CA HIS A 202 6.92 -16.22 -1.19
C HIS A 202 6.59 -17.63 -1.73
N PRO A 203 7.58 -18.41 -2.23
CA PRO A 203 7.32 -19.68 -2.92
C PRO A 203 6.75 -20.79 -2.03
N ILE A 204 6.98 -20.69 -0.71
CA ILE A 204 6.60 -21.72 0.28
C ILE A 204 5.66 -21.14 1.36
N LEU A 205 6.12 -20.12 2.10
CA LEU A 205 5.34 -19.43 3.13
C LEU A 205 4.17 -18.62 2.53
N PRO A 206 3.03 -18.48 3.25
CA PRO A 206 1.85 -17.75 2.79
C PRO A 206 2.01 -16.23 2.90
N TYR A 207 3.17 -15.71 2.46
CA TYR A 207 3.52 -14.30 2.57
C TYR A 207 3.50 -13.61 1.22
N GLU A 208 2.83 -12.46 1.17
CA GLU A 208 2.83 -11.58 0.00
C GLU A 208 3.39 -10.20 0.37
N PHE A 209 4.22 -9.63 -0.50
CA PHE A 209 4.78 -8.29 -0.31
C PHE A 209 4.49 -7.42 -1.52
N THR A 210 4.07 -6.20 -1.27
CA THR A 210 4.09 -5.12 -2.24
C THR A 210 5.14 -4.11 -1.79
N VAL A 211 6.23 -4.04 -2.53
CA VAL A 211 7.32 -3.09 -2.29
C VAL A 211 7.03 -1.85 -3.12
N ARG A 212 6.99 -0.70 -2.45
CA ARG A 212 6.78 0.62 -3.05
C ARG A 212 8.04 1.45 -3.00
N LYS A 213 8.43 2.02 -4.14
CA LYS A 213 9.54 2.95 -4.25
C LYS A 213 9.05 4.36 -3.98
N GLU A 214 9.62 4.99 -2.95
CA GLU A 214 9.42 6.42 -2.71
C GLU A 214 10.21 7.22 -3.76
N TRP A 215 9.61 8.27 -4.35
CA TRP A 215 10.30 9.10 -5.35
C TRP A 215 11.54 9.80 -4.81
N SER A 216 11.42 10.39 -3.63
CA SER A 216 12.52 11.00 -2.90
C SER A 216 12.19 11.11 -1.41
N ALA A 217 13.19 11.44 -0.59
CA ALA A 217 12.96 11.71 0.83
C ALA A 217 12.11 12.99 1.06
N SER A 218 12.22 13.98 0.17
CA SER A 218 11.49 15.26 0.29
C SER A 218 10.06 15.19 -0.22
N LEU A 219 9.79 14.27 -1.15
CA LEU A 219 8.46 13.98 -1.67
C LEU A 219 8.32 12.45 -1.78
N PRO A 220 7.98 11.75 -0.68
CA PRO A 220 7.94 10.29 -0.62
C PRO A 220 6.67 9.72 -1.27
N THR A 221 6.30 10.24 -2.44
CA THR A 221 5.21 9.74 -3.25
C THR A 221 5.53 8.30 -3.68
N VAL A 222 4.54 7.42 -3.52
CA VAL A 222 4.61 6.01 -3.94
C VAL A 222 3.74 5.71 -5.15
N GLN A 223 2.84 6.62 -5.50
CA GLN A 223 1.95 6.49 -6.64
C GLN A 223 1.46 7.88 -7.07
N PHE A 224 1.34 8.09 -8.38
CA PHE A 224 0.81 9.32 -8.96
C PHE A 224 -0.30 9.00 -9.96
N ARG A 225 -1.29 9.88 -10.03
CA ARG A 225 -2.40 9.74 -10.97
C ARG A 225 -2.80 11.08 -11.56
N ILE A 226 -3.26 11.06 -12.80
CA ILE A 226 -3.96 12.18 -13.44
C ILE A 226 -5.41 11.74 -13.65
N ALA A 227 -6.34 12.42 -12.98
CA ALA A 227 -7.77 12.16 -13.13
C ALA A 227 -8.39 13.11 -14.16
N ARG A 228 -9.22 12.57 -15.06
CA ARG A 228 -9.99 13.32 -16.06
C ARG A 228 -11.46 12.90 -16.03
N PRO A 229 -12.42 13.84 -16.07
CA PRO A 229 -13.82 13.48 -16.24
C PRO A 229 -14.08 13.04 -17.69
N THR A 230 -15.05 12.15 -17.89
CA THR A 230 -15.55 11.76 -19.22
C THR A 230 -17.05 11.53 -19.18
N ASN A 231 -17.74 11.83 -20.30
CA ASN A 231 -19.12 11.39 -20.56
C ASN A 231 -19.18 10.30 -21.64
N HIS A 232 -18.02 9.78 -22.04
CA HIS A 232 -17.79 8.87 -23.15
C HIS A 232 -16.95 7.66 -22.74
N MET A 233 -17.25 7.08 -21.56
CA MET A 233 -16.47 6.00 -20.94
C MET A 233 -16.07 4.87 -21.91
N ASP A 234 -17.01 4.33 -22.69
CA ASP A 234 -16.71 3.25 -23.64
C ASP A 234 -15.69 3.66 -24.72
N LYS A 235 -15.79 4.90 -25.22
CA LYS A 235 -14.85 5.44 -26.21
C LYS A 235 -13.48 5.70 -25.60
N ILE A 236 -13.43 6.15 -24.34
CA ILE A 236 -12.17 6.33 -23.61
C ILE A 236 -11.47 4.99 -23.41
N ILE A 237 -12.21 3.95 -23.02
CA ILE A 237 -11.68 2.59 -22.88
C ILE A 237 -11.12 2.09 -24.22
N GLU A 238 -11.84 2.34 -25.31
CA GLU A 238 -11.39 1.99 -26.66
C GLU A 238 -10.14 2.79 -27.08
N PHE A 239 -10.15 4.12 -26.94
CA PHE A 239 -9.05 5.00 -27.33
C PHE A 239 -7.76 4.69 -26.56
N TYR A 240 -7.81 4.67 -25.23
CA TYR A 240 -6.62 4.47 -24.40
C TYR A 240 -6.20 3.00 -24.32
N GLY A 241 -7.16 2.08 -24.24
CA GLY A 241 -6.89 0.65 -24.11
C GLY A 241 -6.52 -0.01 -25.44
N LYS A 242 -7.35 0.14 -26.48
CA LYS A 242 -7.10 -0.49 -27.80
C LYS A 242 -6.27 0.39 -28.73
N GLY A 243 -6.59 1.68 -28.78
CA GLY A 243 -5.92 2.65 -29.66
C GLY A 243 -4.46 2.88 -29.25
N LEU A 244 -4.23 3.41 -28.05
CA LEU A 244 -2.89 3.61 -27.52
C LEU A 244 -2.23 2.32 -27.02
N GLY A 245 -3.01 1.30 -26.65
CA GLY A 245 -2.47 0.03 -26.16
C GLY A 245 -2.12 0.04 -24.67
N LEU A 246 -2.66 0.99 -23.89
CA LEU A 246 -2.37 1.07 -22.46
C LEU A 246 -3.04 -0.07 -21.68
N LYS A 247 -2.36 -0.56 -20.65
CA LYS A 247 -2.88 -1.62 -19.79
C LYS A 247 -3.90 -1.05 -18.81
N LYS A 248 -5.10 -1.62 -18.78
CA LYS A 248 -6.07 -1.35 -17.70
C LYS A 248 -5.50 -1.89 -16.37
N VAL A 249 -5.38 -1.02 -15.38
CA VAL A 249 -4.83 -1.34 -14.04
C VAL A 249 -5.89 -1.34 -12.93
N GLY A 250 -7.09 -0.86 -13.22
CA GLY A 250 -8.23 -0.89 -12.31
C GLY A 250 -9.49 -0.36 -12.97
N ASP A 251 -10.64 -0.67 -12.38
CA ASP A 251 -11.94 -0.08 -12.69
C ASP A 251 -12.89 -0.21 -11.49
N PHE A 252 -13.94 0.60 -11.48
CA PHE A 252 -15.00 0.55 -10.49
C PHE A 252 -16.33 1.04 -11.07
N GLN A 253 -17.44 0.60 -10.47
CA GLN A 253 -18.79 1.00 -10.86
C GLN A 253 -19.62 1.35 -9.63
N LYS A 254 -20.55 2.30 -9.79
CA LYS A 254 -21.55 2.72 -8.79
C LYS A 254 -20.95 3.02 -7.41
N HIS A 255 -19.78 3.67 -7.40
CA HIS A 255 -19.11 4.08 -6.19
C HIS A 255 -19.38 5.57 -5.96
N GLU A 256 -20.21 5.89 -4.97
CA GLU A 256 -20.52 7.28 -4.59
C GLU A 256 -20.99 8.17 -5.77
N GLY A 257 -21.79 7.61 -6.69
CA GLY A 257 -22.28 8.32 -7.88
C GLY A 257 -21.32 8.33 -9.07
N TYR A 258 -20.20 7.61 -8.99
CA TYR A 258 -19.21 7.50 -10.05
C TYR A 258 -19.00 6.06 -10.55
N GLU A 259 -18.58 5.98 -11.81
CA GLU A 259 -17.85 4.85 -12.36
C GLU A 259 -16.52 5.35 -12.94
N GLY A 260 -15.53 4.48 -13.04
CA GLY A 260 -14.22 4.88 -13.53
C GLY A 260 -13.34 3.73 -14.01
N VAL A 261 -12.33 4.09 -14.79
CA VAL A 261 -11.32 3.19 -15.35
C VAL A 261 -9.94 3.79 -15.19
N MET A 262 -8.94 2.96 -14.89
CA MET A 262 -7.55 3.38 -14.76
C MET A 262 -6.65 2.68 -15.78
N PHE A 263 -5.78 3.45 -16.44
CA PHE A 263 -4.79 2.98 -17.41
C PHE A 263 -3.36 3.31 -16.97
N GLY A 264 -2.48 2.31 -16.95
CA GLY A 264 -1.11 2.47 -16.50
C GLY A 264 -0.18 3.19 -17.49
N LEU A 265 0.83 3.88 -16.96
CA LEU A 265 1.84 4.66 -17.68
C LEU A 265 3.27 4.37 -17.18
N PRO A 266 3.83 3.17 -17.43
CA PRO A 266 3.24 2.02 -18.12
C PRO A 266 2.54 1.03 -17.17
N ASP A 267 2.71 1.20 -15.86
CA ASP A 267 2.18 0.33 -14.82
C ASP A 267 1.20 1.09 -13.90
N SER A 268 0.86 0.53 -12.74
CA SER A 268 -0.08 1.17 -11.81
C SER A 268 0.52 2.36 -11.04
N ASN A 269 1.84 2.56 -11.04
CA ASN A 269 2.52 3.55 -10.21
C ASN A 269 2.32 4.96 -10.74
N TYR A 270 2.18 5.08 -12.05
CA TYR A 270 1.74 6.29 -12.75
C TYR A 270 0.58 5.90 -13.62
N HIS A 271 -0.60 6.48 -13.42
CA HIS A 271 -1.76 6.09 -14.21
C HIS A 271 -2.67 7.28 -14.55
N LEU A 272 -3.43 7.09 -15.62
CA LEU A 272 -4.57 7.92 -15.94
C LEU A 272 -5.80 7.30 -15.27
N GLU A 273 -6.64 8.13 -14.69
CA GLU A 273 -7.95 7.76 -14.18
C GLU A 273 -9.01 8.55 -14.95
N PHE A 274 -9.99 7.86 -15.49
CA PHE A 274 -11.15 8.48 -16.12
C PHE A 274 -12.39 8.19 -15.29
N THR A 275 -13.13 9.22 -14.94
CA THR A 275 -14.34 9.09 -14.12
C THR A 275 -15.55 9.68 -14.82
N GLN A 276 -16.69 9.02 -14.67
CA GLN A 276 -17.98 9.49 -15.16
C GLN A 276 -18.95 9.58 -13.97
N HIS A 277 -19.50 10.77 -13.76
CA HIS A 277 -20.54 10.98 -12.76
C HIS A 277 -21.90 10.61 -13.34
N GLU A 278 -22.80 10.05 -12.53
CA GLU A 278 -24.15 9.62 -12.95
C GLU A 278 -24.97 10.75 -13.60
N ASN A 279 -24.81 11.99 -13.11
CA ASN A 279 -25.49 13.18 -13.66
C ASN A 279 -24.99 13.60 -15.05
N ARG A 280 -23.82 13.13 -15.51
CA ARG A 280 -23.22 13.45 -16.81
C ARG A 280 -23.21 14.96 -17.13
N ASN A 281 -22.78 15.76 -16.16
CA ASN A 281 -22.69 17.21 -16.33
C ASN A 281 -21.81 17.56 -17.55
N PRO A 282 -22.09 18.68 -18.25
CA PRO A 282 -21.24 19.14 -19.35
C PRO A 282 -19.78 19.30 -18.90
N ILE A 283 -18.86 18.70 -19.65
CA ILE A 283 -17.42 18.80 -19.43
C ILE A 283 -16.88 19.89 -20.37
N PRO A 284 -16.19 20.92 -19.87
CA PRO A 284 -15.60 21.94 -20.72
C PRO A 284 -14.49 21.32 -21.57
N ARG A 285 -14.35 21.78 -22.81
CA ARG A 285 -13.24 21.37 -23.68
C ARG A 285 -11.92 21.81 -23.03
N PRO A 286 -10.91 20.93 -22.93
CA PRO A 286 -9.64 21.27 -22.31
C PRO A 286 -8.85 22.28 -23.18
N PRO A 287 -7.93 23.05 -22.58
CA PRO A 287 -6.97 23.86 -23.31
C PRO A 287 -6.13 23.03 -24.29
N GLU A 288 -5.79 23.64 -25.42
CA GLU A 288 -5.08 22.99 -26.52
C GLU A 288 -3.64 22.56 -26.20
N ASP A 289 -3.05 23.12 -25.15
CA ASP A 289 -1.71 22.83 -24.62
C ASP A 289 -1.73 21.83 -23.44
N GLN A 290 -2.91 21.30 -23.09
CA GLN A 290 -3.04 20.22 -22.11
C GLN A 290 -2.79 18.86 -22.76
N LEU A 291 -1.51 18.49 -22.85
CA LEU A 291 -1.06 17.33 -23.61
C LEU A 291 -0.76 16.11 -22.72
N LEU A 292 -1.02 14.91 -23.25
CA LEU A 292 -0.26 13.72 -22.89
C LEU A 292 0.73 13.43 -24.01
N VAL A 293 2.02 13.36 -23.70
CA VAL A 293 3.07 13.18 -24.70
C VAL A 293 3.70 11.81 -24.51
N PHE A 294 3.66 10.99 -25.56
CA PHE A 294 4.30 9.70 -25.63
C PHE A 294 5.49 9.77 -26.58
N TYR A 295 6.69 9.61 -26.04
CA TYR A 295 7.92 9.48 -26.81
C TYR A 295 8.10 8.02 -27.22
N ILE A 296 8.06 7.75 -28.52
CA ILE A 296 8.18 6.41 -29.09
C ILE A 296 9.39 6.39 -30.02
N ALA A 297 10.51 5.84 -29.59
CA ALA A 297 11.75 5.85 -30.36
C ALA A 297 11.68 4.98 -31.64
N ASP A 298 11.02 3.82 -31.55
CA ASP A 298 10.84 2.91 -32.69
C ASP A 298 9.82 3.49 -33.68
N THR A 299 10.29 3.91 -34.85
CA THR A 299 9.47 4.51 -35.90
C THR A 299 8.38 3.57 -36.43
N PHE A 300 8.61 2.25 -36.48
CA PHE A 300 7.59 1.30 -36.90
C PHE A 300 6.47 1.20 -35.85
N LYS A 301 6.83 1.13 -34.56
CA LYS A 301 5.85 1.11 -33.47
C LYS A 301 5.11 2.44 -33.30
N TRP A 302 5.80 3.55 -33.55
CA TRP A 302 5.18 4.87 -33.61
C TRP A 302 4.12 4.93 -34.72
N SER A 303 4.48 4.53 -35.95
CA SER A 303 3.56 4.55 -37.09
C SER A 303 2.40 3.56 -36.94
N GLU A 304 2.65 2.36 -36.41
CA GLU A 304 1.60 1.38 -36.07
C GLU A 304 0.59 1.95 -35.09
N THR A 305 1.06 2.62 -34.02
CA THR A 305 0.19 3.22 -33.00
C THR A 305 -0.61 4.39 -33.56
N ALA A 306 0.02 5.25 -34.35
CA ALA A 306 -0.64 6.35 -35.06
C ALA A 306 -1.75 5.86 -36.00
N ASN A 307 -1.41 4.92 -36.89
CA ASN A 307 -2.35 4.38 -37.87
C ASN A 307 -3.51 3.66 -37.18
N ARG A 308 -3.27 2.92 -36.09
CA ARG A 308 -4.33 2.26 -35.32
C ARG A 308 -5.37 3.27 -34.81
N LEU A 309 -4.96 4.42 -34.29
CA LEU A 309 -5.89 5.47 -33.87
C LEU A 309 -6.64 6.10 -35.06
N ILE A 310 -5.96 6.31 -36.19
CA ILE A 310 -6.57 6.85 -37.41
C ILE A 310 -7.61 5.89 -37.99
N ASP A 311 -7.30 4.59 -38.05
CA ASP A 311 -8.19 3.53 -38.54
C ASP A 311 -9.43 3.36 -37.64
N MET A 312 -9.30 3.68 -36.34
CA MET A 312 -10.41 3.77 -35.39
C MET A 312 -11.27 5.04 -35.59
N GLY A 313 -10.88 5.93 -36.50
CA GLY A 313 -11.62 7.14 -36.87
C GLY A 313 -11.17 8.42 -36.16
N TYR A 314 -10.13 8.37 -35.33
CA TYR A 314 -9.59 9.56 -34.67
C TYR A 314 -8.68 10.33 -35.62
N ARG A 315 -8.88 11.64 -35.74
CA ARG A 315 -8.15 12.46 -36.71
C ARG A 315 -6.99 13.17 -36.06
N GLN A 316 -5.91 13.32 -36.83
CA GLN A 316 -4.85 14.26 -36.49
C GLN A 316 -5.42 15.69 -36.49
N VAL A 317 -5.06 16.45 -35.46
CA VAL A 317 -5.32 17.88 -35.35
C VAL A 317 -4.01 18.67 -35.42
N PRO A 318 -4.03 19.95 -35.84
CA PRO A 318 -2.86 20.82 -35.74
C PRO A 318 -2.38 20.95 -34.28
N SER A 319 -1.07 21.01 -34.07
CA SER A 319 -0.52 21.29 -32.75
C SER A 319 -0.59 22.78 -32.41
N GLU A 320 -0.94 23.11 -31.16
CA GLU A 320 -0.90 24.51 -30.67
C GLU A 320 0.54 25.04 -30.62
N ASN A 321 1.47 24.19 -30.18
CA ASN A 321 2.90 24.45 -30.26
C ASN A 321 3.51 23.68 -31.45
N PRO A 322 3.90 24.35 -32.55
CA PRO A 322 4.43 23.72 -33.77
C PRO A 322 5.69 22.86 -33.56
N TYR A 323 6.31 22.92 -32.37
CA TYR A 323 7.34 21.96 -31.99
C TYR A 323 6.88 20.51 -32.15
N TRP A 324 5.63 20.19 -31.81
CA TRP A 324 5.12 18.82 -31.82
C TRP A 324 4.93 18.25 -33.22
N ASP A 325 4.78 19.09 -34.24
CA ASP A 325 4.70 18.66 -35.63
C ASP A 325 6.08 18.28 -36.22
N ARG A 326 7.17 18.51 -35.46
CA ARG A 326 8.54 18.16 -35.87
C ARG A 326 8.85 16.69 -35.56
N GLY A 327 8.15 15.78 -36.24
CA GLY A 327 8.31 14.34 -36.06
C GLY A 327 7.33 13.73 -35.07
N GLY A 328 6.25 14.43 -34.76
CA GLY A 328 5.12 13.90 -34.02
C GLY A 328 3.79 14.13 -34.73
N ILE A 329 2.74 13.55 -34.16
CA ILE A 329 1.35 13.83 -34.52
C ILE A 329 0.54 14.12 -33.26
N THR A 330 -0.46 15.00 -33.38
CA THR A 330 -1.38 15.32 -32.30
C THR A 330 -2.77 14.78 -32.63
N ILE A 331 -3.37 14.02 -31.72
CA ILE A 331 -4.71 13.42 -31.87
C ILE A 331 -5.56 13.82 -30.66
N GLU A 332 -6.82 14.18 -30.87
CA GLU A 332 -7.77 14.40 -29.79
C GLU A 332 -8.41 13.08 -29.34
N ASP A 333 -8.48 12.88 -28.03
CA ASP A 333 -9.26 11.82 -27.41
C ASP A 333 -10.78 12.12 -27.49
N PRO A 334 -11.66 11.20 -27.07
CA PRO A 334 -13.11 11.40 -27.11
C PRO A 334 -13.64 12.63 -26.36
N ASP A 335 -12.91 13.16 -25.39
CA ASP A 335 -13.30 14.33 -24.59
C ASP A 335 -12.55 15.61 -25.04
N GLY A 336 -11.75 15.52 -26.11
CA GLY A 336 -11.02 16.64 -26.70
C GLY A 336 -9.65 16.91 -26.06
N TYR A 337 -9.17 16.07 -25.14
CA TYR A 337 -7.79 16.18 -24.66
C TYR A 337 -6.83 15.73 -25.75
N ARG A 338 -5.69 16.41 -25.86
CA ARG A 338 -4.71 16.11 -26.91
C ARG A 338 -3.66 15.11 -26.44
N VAL A 339 -3.40 14.13 -27.29
CA VAL A 339 -2.33 13.15 -27.16
C VAL A 339 -1.33 13.36 -28.29
N VAL A 340 -0.06 13.55 -27.93
CA VAL A 340 1.04 13.67 -28.87
C VAL A 340 1.80 12.35 -28.91
N LEU A 341 1.95 11.78 -30.11
CA LEU A 341 2.87 10.68 -30.36
C LEU A 341 4.11 11.26 -31.02
N MET A 342 5.22 11.35 -30.30
CA MET A 342 6.47 11.94 -30.78
C MET A 342 7.50 10.85 -31.10
N ASN A 343 8.04 10.81 -32.32
CA ASN A 343 9.04 9.82 -32.71
C ASN A 343 10.46 10.25 -32.32
N THR A 344 10.78 10.18 -31.03
CA THR A 344 12.13 10.40 -30.48
C THR A 344 12.28 9.65 -29.15
N VAL A 345 13.50 9.59 -28.61
CA VAL A 345 13.82 8.92 -27.34
C VAL A 345 13.34 9.68 -26.09
N GLY A 346 12.88 10.93 -26.24
CA GLY A 346 12.51 11.79 -25.11
C GLY A 346 13.59 12.82 -24.79
N ILE A 347 13.48 13.42 -23.60
CA ILE A 347 14.41 14.43 -23.06
C ILE A 347 15.62 13.74 -22.41
#